data_AF-A0AAW1JHU1-F1
#
_entry.id   AF-A0AAW1JHU1-F1
#
_cell.length_a   1.000
_cell.length_b   1.000
_cell.length_c   1.000
_cell.angle_alpha   90.00
_cell.angle_beta   90.00
_cell.angle_gamma   90.00
#
_symmetry.space_group_name_H-M   'P 1'
#
loop_
_entity.id
_entity.type
_entity.pdbx_description
1 polymer ?
#
loop_
_entity_poly.entity_id
_entity_poly.type
_entity_poly.pdbx_seq_one_letter_code
_entity_poly.pdbx_strand_id
1 'polypeptide(L)'
;MENQEKVKEFAVVEFPEEEINGIIPLGIISTSWLIEEDCQTYCLWPSYLNSAAEREKIILDRLPLDKAKCDRCYVNVVYSTNHYQNAINKLTLLEKASYIPLM
;
A
#
# COMPACT_ATOMS: atom_id res chain seq x y z
N MET A 1 -19.30 -24.35 9.94
CA MET A 1 -18.40 -24.04 8.81
C MET A 1 -18.39 -22.53 8.66
N GLU A 2 -17.57 -21.85 9.45
CA GLU A 2 -17.36 -20.41 9.27
C GLU A 2 -16.28 -20.25 8.20
N ASN A 3 -16.66 -19.72 7.04
CA ASN A 3 -15.72 -19.21 6.06
C ASN A 3 -14.94 -18.10 6.78
N GLN A 4 -13.76 -18.44 7.31
CA GLN A 4 -12.75 -17.46 7.64
C GLN A 4 -12.33 -16.81 6.33
N GLU A 5 -13.05 -15.75 5.92
CA GLU A 5 -12.52 -14.81 4.95
C GLU A 5 -11.18 -14.38 5.50
N LYS A 6 -10.10 -14.91 4.92
CA LYS A 6 -8.74 -14.56 5.31
C LYS A 6 -8.63 -13.06 5.14
N VAL A 7 -8.63 -12.35 6.26
CA VAL A 7 -8.44 -10.90 6.30
C VAL A 7 -7.19 -10.62 5.48
N LYS A 8 -7.34 -9.89 4.38
CA LYS A 8 -6.21 -9.50 3.54
C LYS A 8 -5.43 -8.47 4.36
N GLU A 9 -4.16 -8.71 4.62
CA GLU A 9 -3.35 -7.93 5.57
C GLU A 9 -2.44 -6.91 4.88
N PHE A 10 -2.08 -7.18 3.63
CA PHE A 10 -1.19 -6.37 2.81
C PHE A 10 -1.90 -5.94 1.55
N ALA A 11 -1.71 -4.68 1.16
CA ALA A 11 -2.19 -4.14 -0.10
C ALA A 11 -1.02 -3.56 -0.89
N VAL A 12 -1.03 -3.78 -2.20
CA VAL A 12 -0.25 -2.99 -3.15
C VAL A 12 -1.15 -1.86 -3.61
N VAL A 13 -0.67 -0.63 -3.43
CA VAL A 13 -1.40 0.58 -3.73
C VAL A 13 -0.63 1.47 -4.70
N GLU A 14 -1.37 2.22 -5.50
CA GLU A 14 -0.88 3.35 -6.27
C GLU A 14 -1.04 4.63 -5.45
N PHE A 15 -0.12 5.59 -5.66
CA PHE A 15 -0.19 6.95 -5.14
C PHE A 15 -0.40 7.93 -6.31
N PRO A 16 -1.64 8.12 -6.80
CA PRO A 16 -1.90 8.86 -8.04
C PRO A 16 -1.50 10.33 -7.94
N GLU A 17 -1.59 10.93 -6.75
CA GLU A 17 -1.19 12.32 -6.52
C GLU A 17 0.34 12.53 -6.61
N GLU A 18 1.13 11.45 -6.60
CA GLU A 18 2.58 11.48 -6.74
C GLU A 18 3.03 11.09 -8.17
N GLU A 19 2.13 11.10 -9.16
CA GLU A 19 2.48 10.80 -10.54
C GLU A 19 3.53 11.77 -11.10
N ILE A 20 4.63 11.22 -11.62
CA ILE A 20 5.68 12.00 -12.29
C ILE A 20 5.95 11.37 -13.66
N ASN A 21 5.80 12.17 -14.72
CA ASN A 21 6.04 11.76 -16.12
C ASN A 21 5.24 10.51 -16.56
N GLY A 22 3.97 10.38 -16.14
CA GLY A 22 3.14 9.22 -16.48
C GLY A 22 3.44 7.97 -15.65
N ILE A 23 4.34 8.06 -14.67
CA ILE A 23 4.71 6.97 -13.77
C ILE A 23 4.05 7.24 -12.41
N ILE A 24 3.08 6.39 -12.06
CA ILE A 24 2.41 6.42 -10.76
C ILE A 24 3.23 5.57 -9.77
N PRO A 25 3.70 6.13 -8.64
CA PRO A 25 4.39 5.36 -7.63
C PRO A 25 3.51 4.26 -7.03
N LEU A 26 4.15 3.13 -6.74
CA LEU A 26 3.51 1.98 -6.10
C LEU A 26 4.15 1.73 -4.73
N GLY A 27 3.37 1.20 -3.80
CA GLY A 27 3.88 0.80 -2.49
C GLY A 27 3.07 -0.32 -1.86
N ILE A 28 3.69 -0.99 -0.87
CA ILE A 28 2.99 -1.95 -0.03
C ILE A 28 2.63 -1.26 1.27
N ILE A 29 1.38 -1.41 1.69
CA ILE A 29 0.89 -0.95 2.98
C ILE A 29 0.13 -2.06 3.70
N SER A 30 -0.07 -1.89 5.01
CA SER A 30 -1.05 -2.71 5.71
C SER A 30 -2.46 -2.27 5.30
N THR A 31 -3.36 -3.22 5.10
CA THR A 31 -4.78 -2.92 4.86
C THR A 31 -5.43 -2.21 6.05
N SER A 32 -4.87 -2.35 7.25
CA SER A 32 -5.31 -1.61 8.44
C SER A 32 -5.07 -0.10 8.35
N TRP A 33 -4.24 0.34 7.40
CA TRP A 33 -3.98 1.75 7.15
C TRP A 33 -4.98 2.35 6.16
N LEU A 34 -5.78 1.51 5.49
CA LEU A 34 -6.77 1.95 4.52
C LEU A 34 -8.01 2.51 5.22
N ILE A 35 -8.54 3.58 4.67
CA ILE A 35 -9.79 4.23 5.06
C ILE A 35 -10.61 4.42 3.79
N GLU A 36 -11.88 4.03 3.84
CA GLU A 36 -12.84 4.31 2.78
C GLU A 36 -13.74 5.49 3.19
N GLU A 37 -13.74 6.56 2.39
CA GLU A 37 -14.57 7.75 2.57
C GLU A 37 -15.06 8.24 1.22
N ASP A 38 -16.34 8.63 1.11
CA ASP A 38 -16.92 9.23 -0.10
C ASP A 38 -16.64 8.44 -1.40
N CYS A 39 -16.72 7.11 -1.32
CA CYS A 39 -16.41 6.17 -2.42
C CYS A 39 -14.95 6.22 -2.92
N GLN A 40 -14.05 6.82 -2.15
CA GLN A 40 -12.62 6.90 -2.40
C GLN A 40 -11.85 6.16 -1.31
N THR A 41 -10.68 5.65 -1.67
CA THR A 41 -9.79 4.97 -0.73
C THR A 41 -8.60 5.87 -0.40
N TYR A 42 -8.31 5.98 0.90
CA TYR A 42 -7.19 6.72 1.43
C TYR A 42 -6.31 5.81 2.28
N CYS A 43 -5.05 6.15 2.44
CA CYS A 43 -4.18 5.52 3.41
C CYS A 43 -3.77 6.52 4.51
N LEU A 44 -3.52 5.98 5.70
CA LEU A 44 -2.80 6.67 6.78
C LEU A 44 -1.31 6.41 6.61
N TRP A 45 -0.60 7.34 5.98
CA TRP A 45 0.83 7.23 5.76
C TRP A 45 1.60 7.75 6.97
N PRO A 46 2.47 6.93 7.61
CA PRO A 46 3.21 7.35 8.79
C PRO A 46 4.42 8.23 8.41
N SER A 47 4.16 9.50 8.11
CA SER A 47 5.18 10.48 7.73
C SER A 47 6.16 10.82 8.85
N TYR A 48 5.78 10.59 10.10
CA TYR A 48 6.68 10.70 11.27
C TYR A 48 7.84 9.69 11.26
N LEU A 49 7.77 8.63 10.44
CA LEU A 49 8.85 7.68 10.25
C LEU A 49 9.71 8.16 9.09
N ASN A 50 11.03 8.27 9.30
CA ASN A 50 11.92 8.88 8.33
C ASN A 50 12.55 7.87 7.35
N SER A 51 12.41 6.56 7.61
CA SER A 51 12.98 5.52 6.74
C SER A 51 11.93 4.55 6.19
N ALA A 52 12.15 4.08 4.95
CA ALA A 52 11.33 3.02 4.36
C ALA A 52 11.43 1.71 5.16
N ALA A 53 12.60 1.41 5.73
CA ALA A 53 12.83 0.22 6.54
C ALA A 53 12.00 0.21 7.84
N GLU A 54 11.82 1.37 8.49
CA GLU A 54 10.94 1.47 9.67
C GLU A 54 9.47 1.24 9.30
N ARG A 55 9.02 1.77 8.15
CA ARG A 55 7.66 1.56 7.66
C ARG A 55 7.41 0.09 7.33
N GLU A 56 8.35 -0.53 6.61
CA GLU A 56 8.31 -1.97 6.30
C GLU A 56 8.26 -2.81 7.58
N LYS A 57 9.09 -2.49 8.57
CA LYS A 57 9.08 -3.18 9.86
C LYS A 57 7.72 -3.09 10.54
N ILE A 58 7.09 -1.92 10.58
CA ILE A 58 5.74 -1.77 11.17
C ILE A 58 4.71 -2.61 10.41
N ILE A 59 4.79 -2.67 9.08
CA ILE A 59 3.89 -3.49 8.26
C ILE A 59 4.06 -4.98 8.60
N LEU A 60 5.31 -5.46 8.68
CA LEU A 60 5.63 -6.86 8.98
C LEU A 60 5.28 -7.25 10.43
N ASP A 61 5.65 -6.41 11.39
CA ASP A 61 5.45 -6.61 12.82
C ASP A 61 4.01 -6.25 13.27
N ARG A 62 3.19 -5.71 12.36
CA ARG A 62 1.78 -5.30 12.60
C ARG A 62 1.65 -4.32 13.75
N LEU A 63 2.61 -3.40 13.86
CA LEU A 63 2.61 -2.42 14.93
C LEU A 63 1.53 -1.36 14.67
N PRO A 64 0.84 -0.87 15.72
CA PRO A 64 -0.16 0.17 15.56
C PRO A 64 0.48 1.49 15.11
N LEU A 65 -0.21 2.22 14.24
CA LEU A 65 0.18 3.57 13.85
C LEU A 65 -0.23 4.61 14.89
N ASP A 66 0.61 5.63 15.08
CA ASP A 66 0.20 6.87 15.71
C ASP A 66 -0.60 7.71 14.69
N LYS A 67 -1.90 7.44 14.59
CA LYS A 67 -2.79 8.03 13.58
C LYS A 67 -2.78 9.56 13.60
N ALA A 68 -2.51 10.20 14.74
CA ALA A 68 -2.46 11.65 14.87
C ALA A 68 -1.24 12.28 14.17
N LYS A 69 -0.24 11.47 13.84
CA LYS A 69 0.97 11.87 13.11
C LYS A 69 1.04 11.27 11.71
N CYS A 70 -0.03 10.62 11.26
CA CYS A 70 -0.13 10.11 9.90
C CYS A 70 -0.68 11.19 8.98
N ASP A 71 -0.11 11.27 7.78
CA ASP A 71 -0.73 12.00 6.70
C ASP A 71 -1.78 11.14 6.02
N ARG A 72 -2.80 11.79 5.49
CA ARG A 72 -3.82 11.14 4.67
C ARG A 72 -3.43 11.28 3.21
N CYS A 73 -3.36 10.15 2.50
CA CYS A 73 -2.97 10.14 1.09
C CYS A 73 -4.05 9.42 0.27
N TYR A 74 -4.45 9.98 -0.86
CA TYR A 74 -5.34 9.29 -1.79
C TYR A 74 -4.59 8.11 -2.44
N VAL A 75 -5.21 6.92 -2.45
CA VAL A 75 -4.60 5.71 -3.00
C VAL A 75 -5.60 4.88 -3.79
N ASN A 76 -5.12 4.17 -4.81
CA ASN A 76 -5.88 3.10 -5.45
C ASN A 76 -5.33 1.75 -4.99
N VAL A 77 -6.19 0.85 -4.52
CA VAL A 77 -5.79 -0.52 -4.17
C VAL A 77 -5.78 -1.39 -5.41
N VAL A 78 -4.60 -1.84 -5.84
CA VAL A 78 -4.41 -2.65 -7.05
C VAL A 78 -4.41 -4.14 -6.75
N TYR A 79 -3.95 -4.52 -5.56
CA TYR A 79 -3.89 -5.91 -5.13
C TYR A 79 -3.94 -6.01 -3.61
N SER A 80 -4.55 -7.07 -3.09
CA SER A 80 -4.56 -7.33 -1.65
C SER A 80 -4.38 -8.82 -1.36
N THR A 81 -3.63 -9.12 -0.31
CA THR A 81 -3.23 -10.49 0.04
C THR A 81 -2.95 -10.60 1.53
N ASN A 82 -2.95 -11.83 2.05
CA ASN A 82 -2.53 -12.15 3.42
C ASN A 82 -1.06 -12.62 3.47
N HIS A 83 -0.34 -12.60 2.36
CA HIS A 83 1.06 -13.03 2.28
C HIS A 83 1.94 -11.89 1.76
N TYR A 84 2.82 -11.36 2.60
CA TYR A 84 3.71 -10.24 2.24
C TYR A 84 4.53 -10.53 0.98
N GLN A 85 5.05 -11.76 0.85
CA GLN A 85 5.80 -12.16 -0.35
C GLN A 85 4.97 -12.06 -1.65
N ASN A 86 3.66 -12.33 -1.59
CA ASN A 86 2.79 -12.17 -2.76
C ASN A 86 2.58 -10.70 -3.10
N ALA A 87 2.52 -9.82 -2.09
CA ALA A 87 2.46 -8.37 -2.30
C ALA A 87 3.75 -7.87 -2.97
N ILE A 88 4.94 -8.31 -2.51
CA ILE A 88 6.23 -8.01 -3.15
C ILE A 88 6.24 -8.49 -4.59
N ASN A 89 5.91 -9.77 -4.83
CA ASN A 89 5.93 -10.32 -6.19
C ASN A 89 5.01 -9.54 -7.14
N LYS A 90 3.85 -9.10 -6.64
CA LYS A 90 2.92 -8.29 -7.42
C LYS A 90 3.46 -6.87 -7.65
N LEU A 91 4.03 -6.23 -6.63
CA LEU A 91 4.69 -4.92 -6.75
C LEU A 91 5.79 -4.96 -7.82
N THR A 92 6.74 -5.89 -7.72
CA THR A 92 7.83 -6.03 -8.70
C THR A 92 7.31 -6.28 -10.12
N LEU A 93 6.22 -7.04 -10.28
CA LEU A 93 5.62 -7.28 -11.59
C LEU A 93 4.98 -6.01 -12.17
N LEU A 94 4.27 -5.24 -11.34
CA LEU A 94 3.64 -3.99 -11.76
C LEU A 94 4.68 -2.94 -12.11
N GLU A 95 5.71 -2.76 -11.27
CA GLU A 95 6.81 -1.84 -11.56
C GLU A 95 7.45 -2.17 -12.91
N LYS A 96 7.79 -3.44 -13.16
CA LYS A 96 8.36 -3.88 -14.44
C LYS A 96 7.44 -3.63 -15.64
N ALA A 97 6.13 -3.76 -15.46
CA ALA A 97 5.16 -3.48 -16.52
C ALA A 97 5.08 -1.98 -16.85
N SER A 98 5.16 -1.11 -15.83
CA SER A 98 5.19 0.35 -16.00
C SER A 98 6.46 0.85 -16.69
N TYR A 99 7.56 0.08 -16.64
CA TYR A 99 8.83 0.40 -17.31
C TYR A 99 8.93 -0.06 -18.77
N ILE A 100 7.90 -0.69 -19.36
CA ILE A 100 7.94 -1.05 -20.77
C ILE A 100 7.63 0.23 -21.57
N PRO A 101 8.59 0.81 -22.31
CA PRO A 101 8.29 1.91 -23.20
C PRO A 101 7.32 1.38 -24.25
N LEU A 102 6.21 2.08 -24.47
CA LEU A 102 5.38 1.85 -25.64
C LEU A 102 6.29 2.04 -26.87
N MET A 103 6.68 0.92 -27.50
CA MET A 103 7.39 0.90 -28.78
C MET A 103 6.51 1.44 -29.89
#